data_AF-A0A0F9ND49-F1
#
_entry.id   AF-A0A0F9ND49-F1
#
_cell.length_a   1.000
_cell.length_b   1.000
_cell.length_c   1.000
_cell.angle_alpha   90.00
_cell.angle_beta   90.00
_cell.angle_gamma   90.00
#
_symmetry.space_group_name_H-M   'P 1'
#
loop_
_entity.id
_entity.type
_entity.pdbx_description
1 polymer ?
#
loop_
_entity_poly.entity_id
_entity_poly.type
_entity_poly.pdbx_seq_one_letter_code
_entity_poly.pdbx_strand_id
1 'polypeptide(L)'
;MSPSDRGEIVTTDTEQDKEKVWEGADTVERLTPEEITELARDSVTNLVFITNSQDGINLSFGLVLSLLLPKAHERYIESIGAVYEYISKAGPRSINGMPMFTSVRFLHIEDMPLLTEERSRLKAAIEE
;
A
#
# COMPACT_ATOMS: atom_id res chain seq x y z
N MET A 1 39.83 -37.03 38.47
CA MET A 1 38.90 -36.66 39.57
C MET A 1 39.45 -35.36 40.16
N SER A 2 38.81 -34.19 40.14
CA SER A 2 37.40 -33.81 39.95
C SER A 2 37.28 -32.64 38.94
N PRO A 3 36.35 -32.69 37.98
CA PRO A 3 35.94 -31.57 37.15
C PRO A 3 34.73 -30.89 37.80
N SER A 4 34.96 -29.90 38.65
CA SER A 4 33.91 -29.11 39.28
C SER A 4 34.40 -27.67 39.40
N ASP A 5 34.12 -26.89 38.36
CA ASP A 5 33.95 -25.43 38.36
C ASP A 5 33.79 -24.97 36.90
N ARG A 6 32.70 -25.41 36.26
CA ARG A 6 32.18 -24.75 35.06
C ARG A 6 31.16 -23.73 35.56
N GLY A 7 31.57 -22.47 35.62
CA GLY A 7 30.64 -21.37 35.81
C GLY A 7 29.60 -21.39 34.69
N GLU A 8 28.33 -21.42 35.07
CA GLU A 8 27.20 -21.22 34.16
C GLU A 8 27.33 -19.84 33.53
N ILE A 9 27.50 -19.81 32.21
CA ILE A 9 27.24 -18.60 31.44
C ILE A 9 25.72 -18.49 31.37
N VAL A 10 25.13 -17.73 32.28
CA VAL A 10 23.76 -17.26 32.15
C VAL A 10 23.78 -16.21 31.03
N THR A 11 23.53 -16.66 29.80
CA THR A 11 23.13 -15.75 28.73
C THR A 11 21.72 -15.26 29.08
N THR A 12 21.64 -14.13 29.78
CA THR A 12 20.41 -13.33 29.77
C THR A 12 20.28 -12.80 28.35
N ASP A 13 19.62 -13.58 27.49
CA ASP A 13 19.16 -13.12 26.20
C ASP A 13 18.21 -11.94 26.48
N THR A 14 18.75 -10.73 26.30
CA THR A 14 18.00 -9.49 26.40
C THR A 14 17.01 -9.47 25.24
N GLU A 15 15.80 -9.96 25.47
CA GLU A 15 14.63 -9.80 24.57
C GLU A 15 14.19 -8.34 24.39
N GLN A 16 14.98 -7.36 24.83
CA GLN A 16 14.60 -5.95 24.84
C GLN A 16 14.97 -5.18 23.56
N ASP A 17 15.63 -5.81 22.57
CA ASP A 17 16.10 -5.15 21.35
C ASP A 17 15.38 -5.58 20.06
N LYS A 18 14.17 -6.15 20.14
CA LYS A 18 13.43 -6.61 18.93
C LYS A 18 12.38 -5.67 18.37
N GLU A 19 12.00 -4.60 19.06
CA GLU A 19 10.84 -3.81 18.62
C GLU A 19 11.11 -2.32 18.74
N LYS A 20 12.01 -1.83 17.89
CA LYS A 20 11.83 -0.46 17.40
C LYS A 20 10.71 -0.49 16.38
N VAL A 21 9.48 -0.62 16.88
CA VAL A 21 8.24 -0.56 16.10
C VAL A 21 8.29 0.74 15.32
N TRP A 22 8.17 0.63 14.02
CA TRP A 22 8.03 1.78 13.13
C TRP A 22 6.80 2.55 13.62
N GLU A 23 6.95 3.82 14.04
CA GLU A 23 5.82 4.72 14.34
C GLU A 23 5.12 5.15 13.04
N GLY A 24 4.79 4.17 12.19
CA GLY A 24 3.94 4.37 11.02
C GLY A 24 2.50 4.52 11.44
N ALA A 25 1.68 5.10 10.57
CA ALA A 25 0.23 5.16 10.79
C ALA A 25 -0.35 3.75 10.92
N ASP A 26 -1.27 3.56 11.87
CA ASP A 26 -1.97 2.29 12.08
C ASP A 26 -2.88 1.92 10.90
N THR A 27 -3.32 2.92 10.13
CA THR A 27 -4.23 2.79 8.98
C THR A 27 -3.85 3.76 7.87
N VAL A 28 -4.35 3.50 6.66
CA VAL A 28 -4.30 4.41 5.52
C VAL A 28 -5.09 5.69 5.85
N GLU A 29 -4.57 6.84 5.43
CA GLU A 29 -5.23 8.12 5.60
C GLU A 29 -6.49 8.21 4.72
N ARG A 30 -7.56 8.82 5.27
CA ARG A 30 -8.81 9.05 4.56
C ARG A 30 -8.66 10.24 3.62
N LEU A 31 -9.19 10.12 2.40
CA LEU A 31 -9.26 11.26 1.49
C LEU A 31 -10.46 12.15 1.82
N THR A 32 -10.31 13.45 1.58
CA THR A 32 -11.43 14.39 1.61
C THR A 32 -12.42 14.12 0.47
N PRO A 33 -13.69 14.55 0.58
CA PRO A 33 -14.67 14.41 -0.51
C PRO A 33 -14.20 15.03 -1.84
N GLU A 34 -13.49 16.15 -1.77
CA GLU A 34 -12.91 16.84 -2.92
C GLU A 34 -11.82 15.97 -3.58
N GLU A 35 -10.92 15.38 -2.79
CA GLU A 35 -9.87 14.49 -3.28
C GLU A 35 -10.43 13.19 -3.86
N ILE A 36 -11.50 12.63 -3.29
CA ILE A 36 -12.20 11.46 -3.86
C ILE A 36 -12.78 11.82 -5.23
N THR A 37 -13.38 13.01 -5.36
CA THR A 37 -13.94 13.50 -6.62
C THR A 37 -12.85 13.70 -7.68
N GLU A 38 -11.70 14.25 -7.28
CA GLU A 38 -10.55 14.42 -8.16
C GLU A 38 -10.01 13.06 -8.62
N LEU A 39 -9.79 12.12 -7.68
CA LEU A 39 -9.34 10.76 -7.99
C LEU A 39 -10.32 10.03 -8.92
N ALA A 40 -11.63 10.20 -8.72
CA ALA A 40 -12.65 9.64 -9.60
C ALA A 40 -12.53 10.17 -11.02
N ARG A 41 -12.38 11.49 -11.17
CA ARG A 41 -12.18 12.17 -12.46
C ARG A 41 -10.92 11.68 -13.16
N ASP A 42 -9.81 11.63 -12.44
CA ASP A 42 -8.53 11.18 -12.98
C ASP A 42 -8.58 9.71 -13.40
N SER A 43 -9.37 8.89 -12.70
CA SER A 43 -9.58 7.48 -13.04
C SER A 43 -10.38 7.31 -14.33
N VAL A 44 -11.49 8.05 -14.50
CA VAL A 44 -12.30 7.96 -15.74
C VAL A 44 -11.58 8.55 -16.96
N THR A 45 -10.66 9.49 -16.74
CA THR A 45 -9.86 10.12 -17.80
C THR A 45 -8.52 9.42 -18.06
N ASN A 46 -8.27 8.27 -17.43
CA ASN A 46 -7.03 7.48 -17.56
C ASN A 46 -5.74 8.23 -17.18
N LEU A 47 -5.84 9.21 -16.28
CA LEU A 47 -4.69 9.94 -15.72
C LEU A 47 -4.05 9.22 -14.53
N VAL A 48 -4.81 8.34 -13.88
CA VAL A 48 -4.37 7.51 -12.76
C VAL A 48 -4.62 6.03 -13.07
N PHE A 49 -3.65 5.19 -12.74
CA PHE A 49 -3.87 3.76 -12.64
C PHE A 49 -4.39 3.45 -11.24
N ILE A 50 -5.48 2.70 -11.14
CA ILE A 50 -6.03 2.24 -9.87
C ILE A 50 -6.42 0.77 -9.96
N THR A 51 -6.10 0.01 -8.92
CA THR A 51 -6.48 -1.39 -8.79
C THR A 51 -6.83 -1.72 -7.34
N ASN A 52 -7.87 -2.52 -7.18
CA ASN A 52 -8.30 -3.10 -5.91
C ASN A 52 -8.23 -4.64 -5.93
N SER A 53 -7.67 -5.23 -7.00
CA SER A 53 -7.52 -6.68 -7.09
C SER A 53 -6.13 -7.09 -6.62
N GLN A 54 -6.04 -8.20 -5.88
CA GLN A 54 -4.77 -8.71 -5.39
C GLN A 54 -3.76 -8.95 -6.52
N ASP A 55 -4.23 -9.49 -7.65
CA ASP A 55 -3.40 -9.73 -8.82
C ASP A 55 -2.91 -8.41 -9.45
N GLY A 56 -3.79 -7.41 -9.56
CA GLY A 56 -3.42 -6.10 -10.09
C GLY A 56 -2.41 -5.38 -9.20
N ILE A 57 -2.57 -5.49 -7.88
CA ILE A 57 -1.65 -4.96 -6.88
C ILE A 57 -0.27 -5.62 -7.02
N ASN A 58 -0.22 -6.95 -7.04
CA ASN A 58 1.02 -7.73 -7.14
C ASN A 58 1.77 -7.45 -8.47
N LEU A 59 1.03 -7.35 -9.59
CA LEU A 59 1.61 -7.15 -10.92
C LEU A 59 2.09 -5.71 -11.17
N SER A 60 1.40 -4.72 -10.60
CA SER A 60 1.64 -3.30 -10.94
C SER A 60 2.68 -2.65 -10.03
N PHE A 61 2.74 -3.06 -8.77
CA PHE A 61 3.58 -2.41 -7.76
C PHE A 61 4.74 -3.28 -7.26
N GLY A 62 4.81 -4.54 -7.71
CA GLY A 62 5.99 -5.42 -7.67
C GLY A 62 6.90 -5.26 -6.44
N LEU A 63 8.17 -4.93 -6.72
CA LEU A 63 9.24 -4.79 -5.72
C LEU A 63 8.90 -3.79 -4.60
N VAL A 64 8.22 -2.68 -4.93
CA VAL A 64 7.90 -1.61 -3.98
C VAL A 64 6.98 -2.14 -2.89
N LEU A 65 5.88 -2.79 -3.26
CA LEU A 65 4.99 -3.41 -2.26
C LEU A 65 5.64 -4.58 -1.54
N SER A 66 6.44 -5.40 -2.22
CA SER A 66 7.15 -6.50 -1.54
C SER A 66 8.18 -6.04 -0.51
N LEU A 67 8.71 -4.82 -0.63
CA LEU A 67 9.64 -4.24 0.34
C LEU A 67 8.92 -3.45 1.46
N LEU A 68 7.77 -2.86 1.15
CA LEU A 68 7.00 -2.02 2.07
C LEU A 68 5.98 -2.80 2.91
N LEU A 69 5.22 -3.74 2.30
CA LEU A 69 4.15 -4.46 2.99
C LEU A 69 4.63 -5.37 4.11
N PRO A 70 5.74 -6.15 4.00
CA PRO A 70 6.21 -6.98 5.11
C PRO A 70 6.65 -6.17 6.34
N LYS A 71 6.83 -4.85 6.18
CA LYS A 71 7.16 -3.92 7.27
C LYS A 71 5.96 -3.11 7.73
N ALA A 72 4.82 -3.21 7.04
CA ALA A 72 3.60 -2.53 7.40
C ALA A 72 2.86 -3.29 8.49
N HIS A 73 2.19 -2.56 9.38
CA HIS A 73 1.36 -3.15 10.42
C HIS A 73 0.14 -3.85 9.78
N GLU A 74 -0.32 -4.97 10.35
CA GLU A 74 -1.45 -5.74 9.80
C GLU A 74 -2.69 -4.87 9.60
N ARG A 75 -3.01 -4.02 10.60
CA ARG A 75 -4.11 -3.03 10.51
C ARG A 75 -3.96 -2.05 9.35
N TYR A 76 -2.73 -1.68 8.99
CA TYR A 76 -2.48 -0.79 7.86
C TYR A 76 -2.86 -1.50 6.56
N ILE A 77 -2.43 -2.76 6.41
CA ILE A 77 -2.73 -3.59 5.25
C ILE A 77 -4.25 -3.81 5.13
N GLU A 78 -4.91 -4.15 6.23
CA GLU A 78 -6.37 -4.36 6.29
C GLU A 78 -7.18 -3.09 5.95
N SER A 79 -6.61 -1.91 6.18
CA SER A 79 -7.25 -0.63 5.86
C SER A 79 -7.13 -0.22 4.38
N ILE A 80 -6.35 -0.94 3.55
CA ILE A 80 -6.18 -0.64 2.13
C ILE A 80 -7.39 -1.14 1.34
N GLY A 81 -8.12 -0.24 0.69
CA GLY A 81 -9.20 -0.54 -0.26
C GLY A 81 -8.73 -0.64 -1.71
N ALA A 82 -7.81 0.23 -2.10
CA ALA A 82 -7.21 0.22 -3.43
C ALA A 82 -5.80 0.81 -3.40
N VAL A 83 -5.05 0.47 -4.44
CA VAL A 83 -3.72 1.01 -4.71
C VAL A 83 -3.79 1.79 -6.01
N TYR A 84 -3.20 2.98 -6.01
CA TYR A 84 -3.22 3.84 -7.19
C TYR A 84 -1.91 4.61 -7.37
N GLU A 85 -1.65 4.99 -8.61
CA GLU A 85 -0.53 5.87 -8.97
C GLU A 85 -0.86 6.66 -10.22
N TYR A 86 -0.39 7.91 -10.26
CA TYR A 86 -0.57 8.78 -11.40
C TYR A 86 0.33 8.33 -12.56
N ILE A 87 -0.23 8.23 -13.76
CA ILE A 87 0.52 7.80 -14.95
C ILE A 87 1.67 8.75 -15.23
N SER A 88 1.52 10.04 -14.93
CA SER A 88 2.58 11.06 -15.05
C SER A 88 3.76 10.86 -14.09
N LYS A 89 3.57 10.05 -13.04
CA LYS A 89 4.59 9.66 -12.05
C LYS A 89 5.12 8.25 -12.27
N ALA A 90 4.55 7.52 -13.21
CA ALA A 90 5.07 6.22 -13.58
C ALA A 90 6.41 6.36 -14.31
N GLY A 91 7.37 5.52 -13.94
CA GLY A 91 8.63 5.37 -14.65
C GLY A 91 8.46 4.70 -16.03
N PRO A 92 9.58 4.37 -16.69
CA PRO A 92 9.55 3.63 -17.95
C PRO A 92 8.68 2.37 -17.86
N ARG A 93 8.04 1.97 -18.97
CA ARG A 93 7.27 0.72 -18.99
C ARG A 93 8.16 -0.46 -18.63
N SER A 94 7.65 -1.36 -17.81
CA SER A 94 8.23 -2.65 -17.48
C SER A 94 8.30 -3.55 -18.73
N ILE A 95 9.01 -4.67 -18.62
CA ILE A 95 9.19 -5.67 -19.69
C ILE A 95 7.84 -6.21 -20.19
N ASN A 96 6.80 -6.22 -19.35
CA ASN A 96 5.44 -6.64 -19.71
C ASN A 96 4.58 -5.52 -20.35
N GLY A 97 5.14 -4.35 -20.63
CA GLY A 97 4.42 -3.20 -21.21
C GLY A 97 3.58 -2.39 -20.23
N MET A 98 3.51 -2.78 -18.95
CA MET A 98 2.82 -2.02 -17.90
C MET A 98 3.74 -0.92 -17.33
N PRO A 99 3.20 0.19 -16.79
CA PRO A 99 4.03 1.22 -16.15
C PRO A 99 4.80 0.67 -14.95
N MET A 100 6.07 1.06 -14.76
CA MET A 100 6.78 0.81 -13.49
C MET A 100 6.49 1.95 -12.51
N PHE A 101 5.77 1.67 -11.44
CA PHE A 101 5.48 2.68 -10.43
C PHE A 101 6.63 2.77 -9.41
N THR A 102 7.23 3.96 -9.27
CA THR A 102 8.31 4.24 -8.31
C THR A 102 7.79 4.68 -6.94
N SER A 103 6.50 4.97 -6.85
CA SER A 103 5.77 5.27 -5.64
C SER A 103 4.46 4.49 -5.63
N VAL A 104 3.77 4.56 -4.49
CA VAL A 104 2.48 3.93 -4.30
C VAL A 104 1.62 4.82 -3.42
N ARG A 105 0.37 5.02 -3.80
CA ARG A 105 -0.65 5.66 -2.97
C ARG A 105 -1.73 4.64 -2.64
N PHE A 106 -2.29 4.79 -1.45
CA PHE A 106 -3.33 3.90 -0.93
C PHE A 106 -4.61 4.68 -0.74
N LEU A 107 -5.72 4.04 -1.09
CA LEU A 107 -7.05 4.50 -0.76
C LEU A 107 -7.54 3.67 0.43
N HIS A 108 -8.11 4.33 1.43
CA HIS A 108 -8.71 3.63 2.56
C HIS A 108 -9.93 2.80 2.12
N ILE A 109 -10.12 1.64 2.72
CA ILE A 109 -11.19 0.69 2.36
C ILE A 109 -12.59 1.30 2.45
N GLU A 110 -12.83 2.16 3.44
CA GLU A 110 -14.11 2.85 3.60
C GLU A 110 -14.38 3.94 2.54
N ASP A 111 -13.37 4.40 1.80
CA ASP A 111 -13.53 5.38 0.72
C ASP A 111 -13.83 4.72 -0.64
N MET A 112 -13.70 3.39 -0.74
CA MET A 112 -13.96 2.63 -1.96
C MET A 112 -15.40 2.80 -2.50
N PRO A 113 -16.46 2.76 -1.67
CA PRO A 113 -17.82 2.98 -2.14
C PRO A 113 -18.00 4.39 -2.73
N LEU A 114 -17.44 5.41 -2.07
CA LEU A 114 -17.53 6.82 -2.50
C LEU A 114 -16.86 7.01 -3.85
N LEU A 115 -15.65 6.46 -4.02
CA LEU A 115 -14.95 6.50 -5.29
C LEU A 115 -15.72 5.77 -6.39
N THR A 116 -16.31 4.61 -6.09
CA THR A 116 -17.05 3.81 -7.08
C THR A 116 -18.31 4.53 -7.56
N GLU A 117 -19.04 5.15 -6.63
CA GLU A 117 -20.21 5.98 -6.94
C GLU A 117 -19.84 7.17 -7.83
N GLU A 118 -18.82 7.95 -7.43
CA GLU A 118 -18.38 9.12 -8.18
C GLU A 118 -17.84 8.76 -9.57
N ARG A 119 -17.10 7.66 -9.70
CA ARG A 119 -16.65 7.16 -11.02
C ARG A 119 -17.84 6.80 -11.91
N SER A 120 -18.86 6.16 -11.35
CA SER A 120 -20.07 5.77 -12.10
C SER A 120 -20.83 7.01 -12.57
N ARG A 121 -20.99 8.01 -11.69
CA ARG A 121 -21.63 9.30 -12.00
C ARG A 121 -20.90 10.04 -13.12
N LEU A 122 -19.57 10.16 -13.02
CA LEU A 122 -18.75 10.86 -14.02
C LEU A 122 -18.70 10.13 -15.36
N LYS A 123 -18.64 8.80 -15.35
CA LYS A 123 -18.64 7.99 -16.57
C LYS A 123 -19.95 8.15 -17.34
N ALA A 124 -21.09 8.12 -16.65
CA ALA A 124 -22.39 8.36 -17.27
C ALA A 124 -22.44 9.73 -17.97
N ALA A 125 -21.90 10.77 -17.34
CA ALA A 125 -21.87 12.13 -17.91
C ALA A 125 -20.92 12.31 -19.12
N ILE A 126 -19.96 11.41 -19.33
CA ILE A 126 -19.04 11.44 -20.48
C ILE A 126 -19.61 10.66 -21.68
N GLU A 127 -20.48 9.68 -21.41
CA GLU A 127 -21.08 8.81 -22.44
C GLU A 127 -22.37 9.40 -23.05
N GLU A 128 -22.90 10.50 -22.49
CA GLU A 128 -24.01 11.31 -23.03
C GLU A 128 -23.54 12.34 -24.07
#